data_AF-A0A0G1CEY3-F1
#
_entry.id   AF-A0A0G1CEY3-F1
#
_cell.length_a   1.000
_cell.length_b   1.000
_cell.length_c   1.000
_cell.angle_alpha   90.00
_cell.angle_beta   90.00
_cell.angle_gamma   90.00
#
_symmetry.space_group_name_H-M   'P 1'
#
loop_
_entity.id
_entity.type
_entity.pdbx_description
1 polymer ?
#
loop_
_entity_poly.entity_id
_entity_poly.type
_entity_poly.pdbx_seq_one_letter_code
_entity_poly.pdbx_strand_id
1 'polypeptide(L)'
;MIETIATKVCTILATVGMDKAEKWIKAKYSGKKVLSIEEIKKITKILFIDDEDFGVTLSTIRNAGWNVNQINDVINFDAEDIKSADIIFMDYVGVGNVLTPKESGIGLLKSIKKRYPEKFIIFCSGYAGHIPGSEVHSIADAWIDKHADAFVFVDQIEVAAKKIHESR
;
A
#
# COMPACT_ATOMS: atom_id res chain seq x y z
N MET A 1 1.12 -19.49 8.42
CA MET A 1 1.39 -18.64 9.61
C MET A 1 0.83 -19.27 10.89
N ILE A 2 -0.44 -19.70 10.90
CA ILE A 2 -1.08 -20.35 12.06
C ILE A 2 -0.38 -21.66 12.45
N GLU A 3 -0.01 -22.50 11.48
CA GLU A 3 0.71 -23.76 11.74
C GLU A 3 2.07 -23.54 12.42
N THR A 4 2.84 -22.54 11.98
CA THR A 4 4.14 -22.19 12.56
C THR A 4 4.02 -21.69 14.00
N ILE A 5 2.92 -21.02 14.33
CA ILE A 5 2.62 -20.56 15.69
C ILE A 5 2.22 -21.75 16.57
N ALA A 6 1.35 -22.64 16.07
CA ALA A 6 0.93 -23.85 16.79
C ALA A 6 2.11 -24.77 17.11
N THR A 7 3.04 -24.98 16.18
CA THR A 7 4.25 -25.77 16.42
C THR A 7 5.12 -25.15 17.51
N LYS A 8 5.37 -23.83 17.46
CA LYS A 8 6.18 -23.13 18.48
C LYS A 8 5.53 -23.15 19.86
N VAL A 9 4.21 -23.00 19.93
CA VAL A 9 3.45 -23.05 21.19
C VAL A 9 3.50 -24.46 21.79
N CYS A 10 3.31 -25.53 20.98
CA CYS A 10 3.45 -26.92 21.45
C CYS A 10 4.86 -27.23 21.96
N THR A 11 5.92 -26.76 21.28
CA THR A 11 7.31 -26.98 21.74
C THR A 11 7.59 -26.27 23.07
N ILE A 12 7.07 -25.05 23.25
CA ILE A 12 7.21 -24.29 24.50
C ILE A 12 6.39 -24.96 25.62
N LEU A 13 5.15 -25.38 25.35
CA LEU A 13 4.33 -26.12 26.32
C LEU A 13 5.02 -27.39 26.82
N ALA A 14 5.66 -28.13 25.91
CA ALA A 14 6.40 -29.35 26.22
C ALA A 14 7.69 -29.13 27.04
N THR A 15 8.25 -27.91 27.04
CA THR A 15 9.54 -27.61 27.68
C THR A 15 9.45 -26.78 28.96
N VAL A 16 8.46 -25.90 29.08
CA VAL A 16 8.38 -24.94 30.21
C VAL A 16 7.04 -24.95 30.95
N GLY A 17 6.06 -25.74 30.51
CA GLY A 17 4.74 -25.84 31.14
C GLY A 17 3.76 -24.73 30.73
N MET A 18 2.46 -24.97 30.96
CA MET A 18 1.35 -24.07 30.55
C MET A 18 1.48 -22.65 31.08
N ASP A 19 1.88 -22.48 32.34
CA ASP A 19 1.92 -21.17 33.00
C ASP A 19 2.98 -20.23 32.38
N LYS A 20 4.15 -20.78 32.00
CA LYS A 20 5.20 -20.02 31.31
C LYS A 20 4.84 -19.75 29.85
N ALA A 21 4.18 -20.69 29.18
CA ALA A 21 3.68 -20.49 27.84
C ALA A 21 2.61 -19.38 27.80
N GLU A 22 1.66 -19.36 28.73
CA GLU A 22 0.67 -18.30 28.87
C GLU A 22 1.32 -16.94 29.14
N LYS A 23 2.31 -16.89 30.03
CA LYS A 23 3.04 -15.65 30.33
C LYS A 23 3.81 -15.14 29.11
N TRP A 24 4.37 -16.03 28.29
CA TRP A 24 5.05 -15.70 27.03
C TRP A 24 4.07 -15.24 25.95
N ILE A 25 2.91 -15.91 25.79
CA ILE A 25 1.87 -15.51 24.85
C ILE A 25 1.33 -14.14 25.25
N LYS A 26 0.97 -13.94 26.53
CA LYS A 26 0.55 -12.64 27.05
C LYS A 26 1.65 -11.60 26.80
N ALA A 27 2.89 -11.81 27.23
CA ALA A 27 3.98 -10.86 26.98
C ALA A 27 4.21 -10.54 25.49
N LYS A 28 4.00 -11.51 24.59
CA LYS A 28 4.19 -11.35 23.14
C LYS A 28 3.02 -10.68 22.43
N TYR A 29 1.80 -10.82 22.95
CA TYR A 29 0.57 -10.35 22.32
C TYR A 29 -0.23 -9.32 23.14
N SER A 30 0.22 -8.95 24.36
CA SER A 30 -0.50 -8.04 25.27
C SER A 30 -0.37 -6.55 24.93
N GLY A 31 -0.02 -6.19 23.71
CA GLY A 31 0.23 -4.79 23.37
C GLY A 31 0.00 -4.39 21.92
N LYS A 32 -0.43 -5.31 21.05
CA LYS A 32 -0.69 -4.95 19.65
C LYS A 32 -2.06 -4.29 19.56
N LYS A 33 -2.10 -2.96 19.67
CA LYS A 33 -3.33 -2.18 19.46
C LYS A 33 -3.78 -2.40 18.02
N VAL A 34 -4.83 -3.20 17.83
CA VAL A 34 -5.52 -3.32 16.54
C VAL A 34 -6.29 -2.02 16.32
N LEU A 35 -5.92 -1.26 15.31
CA LEU A 35 -6.61 -0.02 14.96
C LEU A 35 -7.96 -0.35 14.32
N SER A 36 -8.98 0.45 14.64
CA SER A 36 -10.25 0.38 13.89
C SER A 36 -10.06 0.92 12.47
N ILE A 37 -10.98 0.58 11.56
CA ILE A 37 -10.91 1.09 10.19
C ILE A 37 -11.01 2.62 10.15
N GLU A 38 -11.77 3.24 11.05
CA GLU A 38 -11.89 4.68 11.19
C GLU A 38 -10.59 5.33 11.67
N GLU A 39 -9.84 4.65 12.56
CA GLU A 39 -8.50 5.10 12.97
C GLU A 39 -7.51 5.01 11.82
N ILE A 40 -7.52 3.89 11.06
CA ILE A 40 -6.69 3.67 9.88
C ILE A 40 -6.93 4.75 8.82
N LYS A 41 -8.20 5.06 8.52
CA LYS A 41 -8.59 6.09 7.55
C LYS A 41 -8.00 7.47 7.87
N LYS A 42 -7.97 7.85 9.15
CA LYS A 42 -7.46 9.16 9.60
C LYS A 42 -5.96 9.32 9.42
N ILE A 43 -5.21 8.23 9.56
CA ILE A 43 -3.74 8.27 9.55
C ILE A 43 -3.14 7.90 8.19
N THR A 44 -3.89 7.22 7.32
CA THR A 44 -3.41 6.77 6.01
C THR A 44 -3.50 7.91 5.00
N LYS A 45 -2.37 8.27 4.40
CA LYS A 45 -2.32 9.25 3.31
C LYS A 45 -2.17 8.57 1.96
N ILE A 46 -2.96 9.01 0.99
CA ILE A 46 -3.04 8.41 -0.34
C ILE A 46 -2.68 9.45 -1.39
N LEU A 47 -1.82 9.08 -2.32
CA LEU A 47 -1.42 9.93 -3.44
C LEU A 47 -1.74 9.24 -4.76
N PHE A 48 -2.40 9.96 -5.67
CA PHE A 48 -2.50 9.59 -7.08
C PHE A 48 -1.45 10.38 -7.86
N ILE A 49 -0.69 9.68 -8.71
CA ILE A 49 0.26 10.26 -9.66
C ILE A 49 -0.23 9.85 -11.04
N ASP A 50 -0.94 10.75 -11.70
CA ASP A 50 -1.59 10.53 -12.98
C ASP A 50 -1.86 11.87 -13.64
N ASP A 51 -1.59 12.00 -14.94
CA ASP A 51 -1.82 13.22 -15.71
C ASP A 51 -3.29 13.43 -16.09
N GLU A 52 -4.13 12.40 -15.99
CA GLU A 52 -5.59 12.45 -16.14
C GLU A 52 -6.30 12.72 -14.80
N ASP A 53 -7.41 13.49 -14.82
CA ASP A 53 -8.15 13.82 -13.59
C ASP A 53 -9.07 12.67 -13.12
N PHE A 54 -8.88 12.21 -11.87
CA PHE A 54 -9.70 11.18 -11.22
C PHE A 54 -10.94 11.72 -10.51
N GLY A 55 -11.36 12.96 -10.78
CA GLY A 55 -12.37 13.73 -10.04
C GLY A 55 -13.48 12.94 -9.33
N VAL A 56 -14.28 12.14 -10.06
CA VAL A 56 -15.37 11.33 -9.48
C VAL A 56 -14.82 10.27 -8.53
N THR A 57 -13.80 9.53 -8.92
CA THR A 57 -13.15 8.51 -8.10
C THR A 57 -12.55 9.09 -6.84
N LEU A 58 -11.82 10.22 -6.93
CA LEU A 58 -11.29 10.91 -5.75
C LEU A 58 -12.39 11.39 -4.82
N SER A 59 -13.50 11.90 -5.38
CA SER A 59 -14.65 12.34 -4.57
C SER A 59 -15.26 11.18 -3.79
N THR A 60 -15.43 10.01 -4.42
CA THR A 60 -15.89 8.79 -3.76
C THR A 60 -14.94 8.33 -2.66
N ILE A 61 -13.62 8.34 -2.91
CA ILE A 61 -12.60 7.96 -1.92
C ILE A 61 -12.65 8.90 -0.71
N ARG A 62 -12.76 10.22 -0.93
CA ARG A 62 -12.90 11.21 0.16
C ARG A 62 -14.20 11.02 0.93
N ASN A 63 -15.31 10.78 0.25
CA ASN A 63 -16.61 10.50 0.87
C ASN A 63 -16.60 9.21 1.70
N ALA A 64 -15.76 8.24 1.33
CA ALA A 64 -15.52 7.04 2.12
C ALA A 64 -14.63 7.29 3.37
N GLY A 65 -14.15 8.52 3.58
CA GLY A 65 -13.40 8.96 4.76
C GLY A 65 -11.88 8.88 4.62
N TRP A 66 -11.36 8.66 3.42
CA TRP A 66 -9.92 8.55 3.18
C TRP A 66 -9.29 9.92 2.85
N ASN A 67 -8.04 10.11 3.28
CA ASN A 67 -7.25 11.28 2.92
C ASN A 67 -6.49 11.04 1.60
N VAL A 68 -6.99 11.61 0.51
CA VAL A 68 -6.43 11.43 -0.84
C VAL A 68 -6.11 12.75 -1.54
N ASN A 69 -4.91 12.82 -2.11
CA ASN A 69 -4.43 13.87 -3.00
C ASN A 69 -4.09 13.32 -4.38
N GLN A 70 -3.99 14.20 -5.38
CA GLN A 70 -3.48 13.88 -6.72
C GLN A 70 -2.44 14.93 -7.15
N ILE A 71 -1.41 14.47 -7.84
CA ILE A 71 -0.47 15.29 -8.61
C ILE A 71 -0.36 14.76 -10.03
N ASN A 72 -0.08 15.65 -10.98
CA ASN A 72 -0.03 15.27 -12.40
C ASN A 72 1.30 14.61 -12.80
N ASP A 73 2.40 14.97 -12.14
CA ASP A 73 3.71 14.36 -12.38
C ASP A 73 4.62 14.56 -11.16
N VAL A 74 5.67 13.75 -11.06
CA VAL A 74 6.73 13.87 -10.06
C VAL A 74 7.89 14.67 -10.62
N ILE A 75 8.11 15.86 -10.07
CA ILE A 75 9.26 16.71 -10.43
C ILE A 75 10.47 16.50 -9.50
N ASN A 76 10.26 15.92 -8.31
CA ASN A 76 11.31 15.64 -7.33
C ASN A 76 10.91 14.45 -6.43
N PHE A 77 11.77 13.46 -6.28
CA PHE A 77 11.53 12.30 -5.39
C PHE A 77 11.47 12.64 -3.90
N ASP A 78 12.00 13.80 -3.50
CA ASP A 78 11.93 14.29 -2.12
C ASP A 78 10.72 15.21 -1.86
N ALA A 79 9.78 15.28 -2.81
CA ALA A 79 8.53 16.03 -2.65
C ALA A 79 7.73 15.52 -1.44
N GLU A 80 7.08 16.45 -0.74
CA GLU A 80 6.33 16.15 0.48
C GLU A 80 5.14 15.21 0.21
N ASP A 81 4.51 15.32 -0.96
CA ASP A 81 3.44 14.41 -1.38
C ASP A 81 3.91 12.94 -1.37
N ILE A 82 5.11 12.65 -1.89
CA ILE A 82 5.66 11.29 -1.92
C ILE A 82 6.06 10.82 -0.52
N LYS A 83 6.80 11.66 0.22
CA LYS A 83 7.29 11.27 1.56
C LYS A 83 6.16 11.00 2.53
N SER A 84 5.10 11.81 2.45
CA SER A 84 3.98 11.74 3.39
C SER A 84 2.95 10.67 3.02
N ALA A 85 2.85 10.26 1.75
CA ALA A 85 1.95 9.19 1.34
C ALA A 85 2.34 7.85 2.00
N ASP A 86 1.34 7.05 2.35
CA ASP A 86 1.51 5.64 2.71
C ASP A 86 1.18 4.74 1.51
N ILE A 87 0.17 5.12 0.73
CA ILE A 87 -0.28 4.44 -0.47
C ILE A 87 -0.12 5.37 -1.68
N ILE A 88 0.46 4.87 -2.77
CA ILE A 88 0.64 5.62 -4.01
C ILE A 88 -0.02 4.85 -5.15
N PHE A 89 -1.01 5.46 -5.80
CA PHE A 89 -1.49 5.04 -7.11
C PHE A 89 -0.66 5.73 -8.17
N MET A 90 -0.15 4.97 -9.13
CA MET A 90 0.76 5.48 -10.15
C MET A 90 0.31 5.02 -11.53
N ASP A 91 0.11 5.95 -12.46
CA ASP A 91 -0.14 5.59 -13.84
C ASP A 91 1.09 5.00 -14.51
N TYR A 92 0.84 4.15 -15.50
CA TYR A 92 1.87 3.57 -16.32
C TYR A 92 2.43 4.57 -17.35
N VAL A 93 1.55 5.33 -18.01
CA VAL A 93 1.87 6.28 -19.07
C VAL A 93 1.67 7.71 -18.53
N GLY A 94 2.13 8.74 -19.24
CA GLY A 94 1.78 10.12 -18.90
C GLY A 94 2.49 10.71 -17.66
N VAL A 95 3.11 9.89 -16.82
CA VAL A 95 3.87 10.30 -15.63
C VAL A 95 5.35 9.93 -15.72
N GLY A 96 6.18 10.61 -14.92
CA GLY A 96 7.62 10.44 -14.90
C GLY A 96 8.31 11.11 -16.09
N ASN A 97 7.66 12.06 -16.75
CA ASN A 97 8.16 12.64 -18.00
C ASN A 97 9.46 13.42 -17.79
N VAL A 98 9.63 14.02 -16.60
CA VAL A 98 10.83 14.81 -16.27
C VAL A 98 11.94 13.92 -15.71
N LEU A 99 11.62 13.09 -14.72
CA LEU A 99 12.61 12.32 -13.96
C LEU A 99 13.00 11.01 -14.62
N THR A 100 12.07 10.38 -15.34
CA THR A 100 12.24 9.06 -15.94
C THR A 100 11.70 9.00 -17.37
N PRO A 101 12.09 9.93 -18.27
CA PRO A 101 11.52 10.07 -19.62
C PRO A 101 11.63 8.82 -20.51
N LYS A 102 12.51 7.88 -20.17
CA LYS A 102 12.71 6.64 -20.92
C LYS A 102 11.86 5.46 -20.42
N GLU A 103 11.42 5.53 -19.16
CA GLU A 103 10.74 4.43 -18.47
C GLU A 103 9.38 4.86 -17.89
N SER A 104 8.96 6.11 -18.09
CA SER A 104 7.68 6.67 -17.62
C SER A 104 7.39 6.30 -16.15
N GLY A 105 6.18 5.84 -15.83
CA GLY A 105 5.79 5.40 -14.50
C GLY A 105 6.62 4.22 -13.97
N ILE A 106 7.14 3.35 -14.83
CA ILE A 106 8.01 2.23 -14.38
C ILE A 106 9.29 2.77 -13.73
N GLY A 107 9.89 3.81 -14.31
CA GLY A 107 11.08 4.44 -13.74
C GLY A 107 10.79 5.08 -12.38
N LEU A 108 9.63 5.73 -12.25
CA LEU A 108 9.19 6.29 -10.97
C LEU A 108 8.97 5.19 -9.93
N LEU A 109 8.28 4.10 -10.28
CA LEU A 109 8.05 2.94 -9.42
C LEU A 109 9.37 2.41 -8.86
N LYS A 110 10.35 2.14 -9.73
CA LYS A 110 11.69 1.66 -9.34
C LYS A 110 12.38 2.63 -8.38
N SER A 111 12.35 3.92 -8.70
CA SER A 111 13.05 4.96 -7.94
C SER A 111 12.43 5.20 -6.57
N ILE A 112 11.09 5.27 -6.49
CA ILE A 112 10.36 5.44 -5.24
C ILE A 112 10.53 4.20 -4.36
N LYS A 113 10.35 2.98 -4.88
CA LYS A 113 10.56 1.75 -4.08
C LYS A 113 11.98 1.61 -3.57
N LYS A 114 12.98 2.04 -4.35
CA LYS A 114 14.38 2.05 -3.91
C LYS A 114 14.62 3.03 -2.75
N ARG A 115 13.95 4.19 -2.76
CA ARG A 115 14.17 5.27 -1.76
C ARG A 115 13.29 5.10 -0.52
N TYR A 116 12.07 4.64 -0.72
CA TYR A 116 11.02 4.48 0.28
C TYR A 116 10.38 3.08 0.15
N PRO A 117 11.11 2.02 0.55
CA PRO A 117 10.63 0.63 0.38
C PRO A 117 9.36 0.32 1.17
N GLU A 118 9.03 1.13 2.17
CA GLU A 118 7.84 0.99 3.00
C GLU A 118 6.54 1.49 2.34
N LYS A 119 6.62 2.27 1.26
CA LYS A 119 5.44 2.77 0.54
C LYS A 119 4.72 1.62 -0.14
N PHE A 120 3.39 1.59 -0.06
CA PHE A 120 2.58 0.64 -0.80
C PHE A 120 2.19 1.25 -2.15
N ILE A 121 2.71 0.70 -3.25
CA ILE A 121 2.50 1.24 -4.59
C ILE A 121 1.55 0.34 -5.36
N ILE A 122 0.45 0.93 -5.80
CA ILE A 122 -0.57 0.31 -6.65
C ILE A 122 -0.39 0.90 -8.05
N PHE A 123 -0.09 0.05 -9.02
CA PHE A 123 0.17 0.50 -10.38
C PHE A 123 -1.12 0.42 -11.22
N CYS A 124 -1.48 1.54 -11.85
CA CYS A 124 -2.67 1.68 -12.69
C CYS A 124 -2.33 1.40 -14.16
N SER A 125 -3.24 0.77 -14.88
CA SER A 125 -3.16 0.63 -16.34
C SER A 125 -4.56 0.69 -16.94
N GLY A 126 -4.73 1.44 -18.03
CA GLY A 126 -5.96 1.43 -18.84
C GLY A 126 -5.90 0.49 -20.04
N TYR A 127 -4.78 -0.19 -20.25
CA TYR A 127 -4.71 -1.19 -21.29
C TYR A 127 -5.40 -2.46 -20.79
N ALA A 128 -6.57 -2.77 -21.34
CA ALA A 128 -7.46 -3.88 -20.97
C ALA A 128 -6.72 -5.14 -20.45
N GLY A 129 -6.51 -5.20 -19.14
CA GLY A 129 -5.87 -6.33 -18.45
C GLY A 129 -4.38 -6.56 -18.71
N HIS A 130 -3.62 -5.63 -19.30
CA HIS A 130 -2.17 -5.76 -19.46
C HIS A 130 -1.41 -4.68 -18.70
N ILE A 131 -0.49 -5.13 -17.86
CA ILE A 131 0.49 -4.30 -17.16
C ILE A 131 1.84 -4.70 -17.72
N PRO A 132 2.52 -3.81 -18.46
CA PRO A 132 3.71 -4.22 -19.20
C PRO A 132 4.86 -4.64 -18.28
N GLY A 133 5.42 -5.81 -18.56
CA GLY A 133 6.69 -6.28 -18.02
C GLY A 133 6.58 -7.08 -16.71
N SER A 134 7.27 -8.23 -16.68
CA SER A 134 7.44 -9.04 -15.46
C SER A 134 8.10 -8.26 -14.31
N GLU A 135 8.83 -7.20 -14.62
CA GLU A 135 9.51 -6.35 -13.65
C GLU A 135 8.55 -5.48 -12.84
N VAL A 136 7.45 -4.98 -13.43
CA VAL A 136 6.44 -4.25 -12.67
C VAL A 136 5.78 -5.17 -11.65
N HIS A 137 5.55 -6.43 -12.06
CA HIS A 137 4.99 -7.46 -11.20
C HIS A 137 5.87 -7.85 -10.00
N SER A 138 7.19 -7.62 -10.08
CA SER A 138 8.11 -7.91 -8.98
C SER A 138 8.35 -6.72 -8.05
N ILE A 139 7.97 -5.50 -8.44
CA ILE A 139 8.28 -4.27 -7.71
C ILE A 139 7.03 -3.62 -7.07
N ALA A 140 5.92 -3.56 -7.81
CA ALA A 140 4.67 -2.99 -7.26
C ALA A 140 4.00 -3.97 -6.30
N ASP A 141 3.27 -3.44 -5.30
CA ASP A 141 2.61 -4.27 -4.30
C ASP A 141 1.23 -4.76 -4.77
N ALA A 142 0.60 -4.01 -5.67
CA ALA A 142 -0.66 -4.39 -6.31
C ALA A 142 -0.90 -3.64 -7.63
N TRP A 143 -2.00 -3.97 -8.28
CA TRP A 143 -2.40 -3.46 -9.58
C TRP A 143 -3.89 -3.18 -9.65
N ILE A 144 -4.28 -2.23 -10.51
CA ILE A 144 -5.68 -1.90 -10.76
C ILE A 144 -5.90 -1.45 -12.21
N ASP A 145 -7.06 -1.78 -12.76
CA ASP A 145 -7.53 -1.23 -14.03
C ASP A 145 -7.98 0.23 -13.82
N LYS A 146 -7.47 1.17 -14.61
CA LYS A 146 -7.81 2.59 -14.47
C LYS A 146 -9.29 2.88 -14.77
N HIS A 147 -9.95 1.99 -15.50
CA HIS A 147 -11.37 2.07 -15.84
C HIS A 147 -12.27 1.32 -14.85
N ALA A 148 -11.71 0.76 -13.78
CA ALA A 148 -12.51 0.16 -12.72
C ALA A 148 -13.41 1.20 -12.04
N ASP A 149 -14.55 0.74 -11.52
CA ASP A 149 -15.45 1.59 -10.76
C ASP A 149 -14.77 2.12 -9.49
N ALA A 150 -15.16 3.32 -9.05
CA ALA A 150 -14.55 3.99 -7.91
C ALA A 150 -14.54 3.16 -6.61
N PHE A 151 -15.51 2.25 -6.42
CA PHE A 151 -15.54 1.37 -5.25
C PHE A 151 -14.38 0.36 -5.26
N VAL A 152 -13.90 -0.07 -6.42
CA VAL A 152 -12.76 -0.98 -6.55
C VAL A 152 -11.48 -0.33 -6.01
N PHE A 153 -11.31 0.98 -6.24
CA PHE A 153 -10.22 1.75 -5.66
C PHE A 153 -10.34 1.81 -4.12
N VAL A 154 -11.54 2.03 -3.60
CA VAL A 154 -11.80 2.06 -2.15
C VAL A 154 -11.47 0.71 -1.51
N ASP A 155 -11.90 -0.40 -2.11
CA ASP A 155 -11.60 -1.75 -1.63
C ASP A 155 -10.08 -2.01 -1.62
N GLN A 156 -9.39 -1.61 -2.70
CA GLN A 156 -7.95 -1.78 -2.80
C GLN A 156 -7.19 -0.92 -1.77
N ILE A 157 -7.64 0.31 -1.52
CA ILE A 157 -7.10 1.18 -0.46
C ILE A 157 -7.26 0.51 0.90
N GLU A 158 -8.43 -0.06 1.19
CA GLU A 158 -8.67 -0.72 2.48
C GLU A 158 -7.77 -1.94 2.68
N VAL A 159 -7.59 -2.76 1.63
CA VAL A 159 -6.67 -3.90 1.66
C VAL A 159 -5.23 -3.43 1.89
N ALA A 160 -4.77 -2.42 1.15
CA ALA A 160 -3.42 -1.88 1.29
C ALA A 160 -3.19 -1.27 2.69
N ALA A 161 -4.13 -0.48 3.18
CA ALA A 161 -4.04 0.18 4.48
C ALA A 161 -4.00 -0.85 5.63
N LYS A 162 -4.84 -1.89 5.59
CA LYS A 162 -4.77 -3.00 6.57
C LYS A 162 -3.40 -3.66 6.57
N LYS A 163 -2.84 -3.98 5.39
CA LYS A 163 -1.49 -4.57 5.30
C LYS A 163 -0.41 -3.66 5.92
N ILE A 164 -0.47 -2.35 5.66
CA ILE A 164 0.50 -1.39 6.20
C ILE A 164 0.41 -1.32 7.74
N HIS A 165 -0.80 -1.26 8.30
CA HIS A 165 -0.97 -1.05 9.75
C HIS A 165 -0.99 -2.33 10.58
N GLU A 166 -1.30 -3.49 9.99
CA GLU A 166 -1.20 -4.80 10.65
C GLU A 166 0.25 -5.33 10.70
N SER A 167 1.11 -4.88 9.77
CA SER A 167 2.53 -5.26 9.72
C SER A 167 3.44 -4.44 10.63
N ARG A 168 2.98 -3.28 11.10
CA ARG A 168 3.60 -2.48 12.17
C ARG A 168 3.36 -3.12 13.55
#